data_AF-A0A2N5IVH5-F1
#
_entry.id   AF-A0A2N5IVH5-F1
#
_cell.length_a   1.000
_cell.length_b   1.000
_cell.length_c   1.000
_cell.angle_alpha   90.00
_cell.angle_beta   90.00
_cell.angle_gamma   90.00
#
_symmetry.space_group_name_H-M   'P 1'
#
loop_
_entity.id
_entity.type
_entity.pdbx_description
1 polymer ?
#
loop_
_entity_poly.entity_id
_entity_poly.type
_entity_poly.pdbx_seq_one_letter_code
_entity_poly.pdbx_strand_id
1 'polypeptide(L)'
;MLIASCVFAVLAGLLHVLIFVLESFRWTEPSTMKTFSITSIEEAEATKEMAYNQGFYNLFLGIMAAVGAVIILFGQQTIGSTLMAAGTASMVLAALVLFTGSPDKRAAAVKQFTLPALSLVLLIVSFIL
;
A
#
# COMPACT_ATOMS: atom_id res chain seq x y z
N MET A 1 21.99 1.27 -1.45
CA MET A 1 20.63 0.97 -1.99
C MET A 1 19.60 0.73 -0.88
N LEU A 2 20.01 0.16 0.26
CA LEU A 2 19.14 -0.08 1.41
C LEU A 2 18.41 1.16 1.94
N ILE A 3 19.09 2.29 2.12
CA ILE A 3 18.44 3.53 2.59
C ILE A 3 17.37 4.02 1.61
N ALA A 4 17.65 3.97 0.31
CA ALA A 4 16.66 4.32 -0.71
C ALA A 4 15.45 3.38 -0.66
N SER A 5 15.67 2.06 -0.49
CA SER A 5 14.59 1.09 -0.28
C SER A 5 13.72 1.44 0.93
N CYS A 6 14.33 1.83 2.06
CA CYS A 6 13.64 2.26 3.26
C CYS A 6 12.78 3.52 3.01
N VAL A 7 13.31 4.51 2.29
CA VAL A 7 12.55 5.71 1.91
C VAL A 7 11.31 5.34 1.10
N PHE A 8 11.45 4.48 0.08
CA PHE A 8 10.30 4.04 -0.71
C PHE A 8 9.29 3.21 0.09
N ALA A 9 9.75 2.38 1.03
CA ALA A 9 8.86 1.64 1.94
C ALA A 9 8.04 2.58 2.83
N VAL A 10 8.67 3.62 3.40
CA VAL A 10 7.96 4.62 4.21
C VAL A 10 6.96 5.39 3.36
N LEU A 11 7.32 5.81 2.15
CA LEU A 11 6.40 6.48 1.22
C LEU A 11 5.23 5.56 0.84
N ALA A 12 5.48 4.27 0.60
CA ALA A 12 4.43 3.27 0.35
C ALA A 12 3.50 3.15 1.56
N GLY A 13 4.04 3.09 2.78
CA GLY A 13 3.25 3.06 4.01
C GLY A 13 2.38 4.31 4.18
N LEU A 14 2.93 5.50 3.93
CA LEU A 14 2.17 6.76 3.98
C LEU A 14 1.03 6.80 2.93
N LEU A 15 1.28 6.29 1.73
CA LEU A 15 0.22 6.14 0.71
C LEU A 15 -0.90 5.22 1.21
N HIS A 16 -0.56 4.11 1.87
CA HIS A 16 -1.57 3.20 2.40
C HIS A 16 -2.32 3.76 3.61
N VAL A 17 -1.68 4.62 4.42
CA VAL A 17 -2.39 5.41 5.45
C VAL A 17 -3.40 6.36 4.81
N LEU A 18 -3.03 7.03 3.72
CA LEU A 18 -3.98 7.86 2.97
C LEU A 18 -5.15 7.01 2.44
N ILE A 19 -4.88 5.85 1.85
CA ILE A 19 -5.91 4.93 1.33
C ILE A 19 -6.83 4.47 2.46
N PHE A 20 -6.27 4.08 3.61
CA PHE A 20 -7.02 3.78 4.82
C PHE A 20 -7.98 4.91 5.20
N VAL A 21 -7.52 6.17 5.20
CA VAL A 21 -8.39 7.30 5.53
C VAL A 21 -9.55 7.42 4.53
N LEU A 22 -9.27 7.23 3.25
CA LEU A 22 -10.30 7.25 2.20
C LEU A 22 -11.31 6.12 2.37
N GLU A 23 -10.84 4.89 2.58
CA GLU A 23 -11.67 3.69 2.66
C GLU A 23 -12.46 3.58 3.97
N SER A 24 -11.88 3.97 5.10
CA SER A 24 -12.50 3.80 6.43
C SER A 24 -13.32 4.99 6.89
N PHE A 25 -12.97 6.22 6.50
CA PHE A 25 -13.64 7.43 7.02
C PHE A 25 -14.34 8.25 5.95
N ARG A 26 -13.83 8.26 4.72
CA ARG A 26 -14.29 9.17 3.67
C ARG A 26 -14.93 8.45 2.48
N TRP A 27 -15.34 7.19 2.64
CA TRP A 27 -15.76 6.32 1.53
C TRP A 27 -16.89 6.92 0.69
N THR A 28 -17.88 7.53 1.33
CA THR A 28 -19.08 8.09 0.69
C THR A 28 -18.91 9.56 0.28
N GLU A 29 -17.71 10.13 0.44
CA GLU A 29 -17.44 11.47 -0.05
C GLU A 29 -17.24 11.49 -1.57
N PRO A 30 -17.74 12.52 -2.30
CA PRO A 30 -17.65 12.58 -3.75
C PRO A 30 -16.22 12.46 -4.30
N SER A 31 -15.22 13.01 -3.60
CA SER A 31 -13.81 12.90 -4.00
C SER A 31 -13.26 11.48 -3.90
N THR A 32 -13.69 10.74 -2.87
CA THR A 32 -13.28 9.35 -2.66
C THR A 32 -13.98 8.45 -3.67
N MET A 33 -15.29 8.60 -3.83
CA MET A 33 -16.06 7.87 -4.85
C MET A 33 -15.43 8.02 -6.24
N LYS A 34 -15.06 9.25 -6.63
CA LYS A 34 -14.34 9.51 -7.88
C LYS A 34 -12.99 8.81 -7.97
N THR A 35 -12.25 8.71 -6.86
CA THR A 35 -10.94 8.05 -6.81
C THR A 35 -11.06 6.54 -7.01
N PHE A 36 -12.14 5.93 -6.48
CA PHE A 36 -12.42 4.49 -6.55
C PHE A 36 -13.37 4.09 -7.68
N SER A 37 -13.66 5.00 -8.61
CA SER A 37 -14.56 4.80 -9.75
C SER A 37 -15.99 4.37 -9.35
N ILE A 38 -16.46 4.80 -8.17
CA ILE A 38 -17.82 4.53 -7.68
C ILE A 38 -18.77 5.56 -8.29
N THR A 39 -19.86 5.09 -8.89
CA THR A 39 -20.71 5.94 -9.75
C THR A 39 -21.99 6.42 -9.06
N SER A 40 -22.43 5.76 -7.99
CA SER A 40 -23.63 6.14 -7.24
C SER A 40 -23.40 6.12 -5.73
N ILE A 41 -24.20 6.92 -5.01
CA ILE A 41 -24.16 6.94 -3.55
C ILE A 41 -24.68 5.63 -2.96
N GLU A 42 -25.63 4.98 -3.63
CA GLU A 42 -26.17 3.68 -3.24
C GLU A 42 -25.09 2.60 -3.29
N GLU A 43 -24.23 2.59 -4.33
CA GLU A 43 -23.07 1.69 -4.43
C GLU A 43 -22.07 1.96 -3.30
N ALA A 44 -21.79 3.24 -3.01
CA ALA A 44 -20.88 3.63 -1.94
C ALA A 44 -21.38 3.15 -0.57
N GLU A 45 -22.64 3.40 -0.22
CA GLU A 45 -23.21 2.94 1.05
C GLU A 45 -23.28 1.41 1.13
N ALA A 46 -23.62 0.72 0.03
CA ALA A 46 -23.68 -0.75 -0.01
C ALA A 46 -22.31 -1.42 0.18
N THR A 47 -21.22 -0.74 -0.15
CA THR A 47 -19.84 -1.26 -0.06
C THR A 47 -19.05 -0.71 1.11
N LYS A 48 -19.63 0.19 1.91
CA LYS A 48 -18.95 0.94 2.99
C LYS A 48 -18.32 0.05 4.05
N GLU A 49 -19.00 -1.02 4.47
CA GLU A 49 -18.45 -1.95 5.46
C GLU A 49 -17.24 -2.74 4.91
N MET A 50 -17.34 -3.18 3.65
CA MET A 50 -16.23 -3.86 2.97
C MET A 50 -15.04 -2.92 2.80
N ALA A 51 -15.27 -1.68 2.39
CA ALA A 51 -14.23 -0.65 2.26
C ALA A 51 -13.59 -0.35 3.61
N TYR A 52 -14.38 -0.21 4.68
CA TYR A 52 -13.87 0.00 6.02
C TYR A 52 -12.87 -1.09 6.42
N ASN A 53 -13.22 -2.37 6.20
CA ASN A 53 -12.33 -3.50 6.50
C ASN A 53 -11.07 -3.49 5.61
N GLN A 54 -11.22 -3.20 4.31
CA GLN A 54 -10.07 -3.06 3.40
C GLN A 54 -9.11 -1.96 3.83
N GLY A 55 -9.63 -0.82 4.30
CA GLY A 55 -8.82 0.27 4.84
C GLY A 55 -7.90 -0.20 5.96
N PHE A 56 -8.39 -1.02 6.89
CA PHE A 56 -7.56 -1.56 7.97
C PHE A 56 -6.52 -2.58 7.48
N TYR A 57 -6.85 -3.42 6.50
CA TYR A 57 -5.84 -4.27 5.86
C TYR A 57 -4.72 -3.43 5.24
N ASN A 58 -5.07 -2.39 4.48
CA ASN A 58 -4.11 -1.46 3.89
C ASN A 58 -3.26 -0.76 4.95
N LEU A 59 -3.87 -0.29 6.04
CA LEU A 59 -3.16 0.32 7.18
C LEU A 59 -2.12 -0.64 7.76
N PHE A 60 -2.49 -1.89 8.04
CA PHE A 60 -1.57 -2.84 8.67
C PHE A 60 -0.42 -3.23 7.75
N LEU A 61 -0.65 -3.35 6.43
CA LEU A 61 0.43 -3.51 5.45
C LEU A 61 1.37 -2.30 5.46
N GLY A 62 0.80 -1.09 5.49
CA GLY A 62 1.54 0.17 5.56
C GLY A 62 2.43 0.26 6.79
N ILE A 63 1.88 -0.07 7.97
CA ILE A 63 2.60 -0.11 9.24
C ILE A 63 3.73 -1.15 9.17
N MET A 64 3.45 -2.36 8.68
CA MET A 64 4.45 -3.42 8.57
C MET A 64 5.66 -2.97 7.73
N ALA A 65 5.40 -2.33 6.58
CA ALA A 65 6.45 -1.81 5.71
C ALA A 65 7.26 -0.69 6.37
N ALA A 66 6.59 0.31 6.95
CA ALA A 66 7.22 1.47 7.56
C ALA A 66 8.02 1.10 8.83
N VAL A 67 7.45 0.24 9.70
CA VAL A 67 8.13 -0.25 10.90
C VAL A 67 9.35 -1.09 10.52
N GLY A 68 9.25 -1.93 9.49
CA GLY A 68 10.39 -2.66 8.96
C GLY A 68 11.54 -1.74 8.54
N ALA A 69 11.23 -0.68 7.80
CA ALA A 69 12.21 0.35 7.41
C ALA A 69 12.85 1.04 8.63
N VAL A 70 12.06 1.40 9.65
CA VAL A 70 12.58 2.01 10.89
C VAL A 70 13.51 1.04 11.63
N ILE A 71 13.14 -0.24 11.78
CA ILE A 71 13.95 -1.26 12.45
C ILE A 71 15.32 -1.44 11.77
N ILE A 72 15.39 -1.33 10.43
CA ILE A 72 16.68 -1.34 9.70
C ILE A 72 17.57 -0.19 10.16
N LEU A 73 17.03 1.01 10.37
CA LEU A 73 17.79 2.19 10.82
C LEU A 73 18.34 2.03 12.25
N PHE A 74 17.74 1.14 13.06
CA PHE A 74 18.25 0.76 14.39
C PHE A 74 19.21 -0.45 14.35
N GLY A 75 19.69 -0.83 13.16
CA GLY A 75 20.73 -1.87 12.98
C GLY A 75 20.20 -3.31 12.91
N GLN A 76 18.88 -3.51 13.04
CA GLN A 76 18.27 -4.85 13.03
C GLN A 76 17.86 -5.25 11.62
N GLN A 77 18.85 -5.46 10.74
CA GLN A 77 18.62 -5.64 9.30
C GLN A 77 17.73 -6.83 8.97
N THR A 78 17.94 -8.01 9.56
CA THR A 78 17.14 -9.21 9.25
C THR A 78 15.66 -9.01 9.60
N ILE A 79 15.36 -8.49 10.79
CA ILE A 79 13.98 -8.25 11.24
C ILE A 79 13.34 -7.19 10.34
N GLY A 80 14.02 -6.06 10.16
CA GLY A 80 13.47 -4.94 9.43
C GLY A 80 13.27 -5.24 7.94
N SER A 81 14.23 -5.90 7.29
CA SER A 81 14.09 -6.31 5.88
C SER A 81 12.99 -7.36 5.68
N THR A 82 12.83 -8.30 6.61
CA THR A 82 11.75 -9.30 6.57
C THR A 82 10.37 -8.64 6.65
N LEU A 83 10.16 -7.75 7.62
CA LEU A 83 8.89 -7.01 7.76
C LEU A 83 8.64 -6.08 6.58
N MET A 84 9.67 -5.34 6.16
CA MET A 84 9.57 -4.42 5.02
C MET A 84 9.21 -5.16 3.73
N ALA A 85 9.87 -6.30 3.47
CA ALA A 85 9.59 -7.14 2.32
C ALA A 85 8.18 -7.76 2.41
N ALA A 86 7.77 -8.27 3.57
CA ALA A 86 6.44 -8.84 3.75
C ALA A 86 5.33 -7.81 3.44
N GLY A 87 5.43 -6.60 4.00
CA GLY A 87 4.47 -5.53 3.75
C GLY A 87 4.46 -5.09 2.28
N THR A 88 5.63 -4.75 1.73
CA THR A 88 5.72 -4.23 0.35
C THR A 88 5.42 -5.29 -0.71
N ALA A 89 5.79 -6.55 -0.51
CA ALA A 89 5.43 -7.64 -1.43
C ALA A 89 3.92 -7.88 -1.45
N SER A 90 3.26 -7.88 -0.29
CA SER A 90 1.80 -7.99 -0.23
C SER A 90 1.11 -6.83 -0.96
N MET A 91 1.58 -5.59 -0.82
CA MET A 91 1.03 -4.44 -1.57
C MET A 91 1.20 -4.61 -3.08
N VAL A 92 2.40 -5.05 -3.52
CA VAL A 92 2.68 -5.30 -4.94
C VAL A 92 1.76 -6.38 -5.49
N LEU A 93 1.63 -7.51 -4.80
CA LEU A 93 0.78 -8.62 -5.23
C LEU A 93 -0.70 -8.21 -5.26
N ALA A 94 -1.18 -7.48 -4.26
CA ALA A 94 -2.55 -6.96 -4.24
C ALA A 94 -2.80 -5.98 -5.40
N ALA A 95 -1.84 -5.09 -5.69
CA ALA A 95 -1.94 -4.17 -6.82
C ALA A 95 -1.97 -4.92 -8.17
N LEU A 96 -1.24 -6.03 -8.32
CA LEU A 96 -1.30 -6.87 -9.51
C LEU A 96 -2.65 -7.57 -9.66
N VAL A 97 -3.23 -8.08 -8.57
CA VAL A 97 -4.60 -8.63 -8.56
C VAL A 97 -5.61 -7.57 -8.98
N LEU A 98 -5.51 -6.35 -8.45
CA LEU A 98 -6.39 -5.24 -8.82
C LEU A 98 -6.23 -4.84 -10.30
N PHE A 99 -4.99 -4.76 -10.79
CA PHE A 99 -4.69 -4.38 -12.17
C PHE A 99 -5.26 -5.38 -13.19
N THR A 100 -5.19 -6.67 -12.86
CA THR A 100 -5.67 -7.76 -13.71
C THR A 100 -7.18 -7.97 -13.61
N GLY A 101 -7.76 -7.79 -12.42
CA GLY A 101 -9.17 -8.03 -12.15
C GLY A 101 -10.12 -6.84 -12.42
N SER A 102 -9.64 -5.59 -12.40
CA SER A 102 -10.50 -4.40 -12.51
C SER A 102 -9.94 -3.36 -13.50
N PRO A 103 -10.31 -3.44 -14.80
CA PRO A 103 -9.81 -2.55 -15.84
C PRO A 103 -10.01 -1.05 -15.54
N ASP A 104 -11.14 -0.70 -14.94
CA ASP A 104 -11.53 0.65 -14.51
C ASP A 104 -10.69 1.19 -13.34
N LYS A 105 -9.97 0.32 -12.61
CA LYS A 105 -9.14 0.67 -11.43
C LYS A 105 -7.64 0.54 -11.69
N ARG A 106 -7.22 0.27 -12.93
CA ARG A 106 -5.80 0.09 -13.29
C ARG A 106 -4.93 1.29 -12.91
N ALA A 107 -5.45 2.51 -13.05
CA ALA A 107 -4.71 3.71 -12.64
C ALA A 107 -4.45 3.75 -11.12
N ALA A 108 -5.42 3.31 -10.31
CA ALA A 108 -5.24 3.18 -8.87
C ALA A 108 -4.27 2.05 -8.53
N ALA A 109 -4.34 0.92 -9.23
CA ALA A 109 -3.43 -0.20 -9.06
C ALA A 109 -1.96 0.21 -9.32
N VAL A 110 -1.68 0.95 -10.40
CA VAL A 110 -0.32 1.44 -10.70
C VAL A 110 0.23 2.35 -9.60
N LYS A 111 -0.60 3.24 -9.05
CA LYS A 111 -0.21 4.13 -7.95
C LYS A 111 0.16 3.34 -6.69
N GLN A 112 -0.62 2.31 -6.37
CA GLN A 112 -0.36 1.43 -5.22
C GLN A 112 0.83 0.48 -5.45
N PHE A 113 1.13 0.13 -6.70
CA PHE A 113 2.25 -0.75 -7.06
C PHE A 113 3.62 -0.07 -6.98
N THR A 114 3.71 1.19 -7.45
CA THR A 114 5.00 1.79 -7.81
C THR A 114 5.97 1.93 -6.63
N LEU A 115 5.51 2.55 -5.54
CA LEU A 115 6.36 2.78 -4.35
C LEU A 115 6.84 1.46 -3.69
N PRO A 116 5.96 0.49 -3.38
CA PRO A 116 6.41 -0.77 -2.78
C PRO A 116 7.26 -1.61 -3.75
N ALA A 117 6.99 -1.59 -5.05
CA ALA A 117 7.83 -2.30 -6.03
C ALA A 117 9.26 -1.73 -6.08
N LEU A 118 9.40 -0.39 -6.09
CA LEU A 118 10.71 0.26 -6.03
C LEU A 118 11.44 -0.08 -4.73
N SER A 119 10.72 -0.14 -3.60
CA SER A 119 11.30 -0.57 -2.33
C SER A 119 11.87 -2.00 -2.41
N LEU A 120 11.09 -2.96 -2.91
CA LEU A 120 11.52 -4.36 -3.05
C LEU A 120 12.72 -4.52 -3.98
N VAL A 121 12.69 -3.89 -5.15
CA VAL A 121 13.81 -3.97 -6.10
C VAL A 121 15.09 -3.43 -5.46
N LEU A 122 15.02 -2.27 -4.82
CA LEU A 122 16.19 -1.68 -4.15
C LEU A 122 16.67 -2.50 -2.95
N LEU A 123 15.75 -3.17 -2.23
CA LEU A 123 16.09 -4.07 -1.14
C LEU A 123 16.86 -5.29 -1.67
N ILE A 124 16.34 -5.95 -2.71
CA ILE A 124 16.96 -7.12 -3.34
C ILE A 124 18.36 -6.75 -3.83
N VAL A 125 18.51 -5.65 -4.57
CA VAL A 125 19.82 -5.26 -5.09
C VAL A 125 20.78 -4.92 -3.94
N SER A 126 20.31 -4.35 -2.83
CA SER A 126 21.16 -4.08 -1.66
C SER A 126 21.75 -5.31 -0.96
N PHE A 127 21.21 -6.51 -1.22
CA PHE A 127 21.76 -7.77 -0.73
C PHE A 127 22.69 -8.46 -1.74
N ILE A 128 22.68 -8.02 -3.00
CA ILE A 128 23.46 -8.62 -4.09
C ILE A 128 24.72 -7.79 -4.39
N LEU A 129 24.64 -6.46 -4.25
CA LEU A 129 25.70 -5.49 -4.51
C LEU A 129 26.14 -4.79 -3.23
#